data_AF-A0A7K9F4H0-F1
#
_entry.id   AF-A0A7K9F4H0-F1
#
_cell.length_a   1.000
_cell.length_b   1.000
_cell.length_c   1.000
_cell.angle_alpha   90.00
_cell.angle_beta   90.00
_cell.angle_gamma   90.00
#
_symmetry.space_group_name_H-M   'P 1'
#
loop_
_entity.id
_entity.type
_entity.pdbx_description
1 polymer ?
#
loop_
_entity_poly.entity_id
_entity_poly.type
_entity_poly.pdbx_seq_one_letter_code
_entity_poly.pdbx_strand_id
1 'polypeptide(L)' 'MVIKVFVATSSGSTAIKKKQQEVVGFLEANKIDFQQMDIAGDEDNRKWMRENVPGEKKPQNGIPLPPQIFNEERYCG' A
#
# COMPACT_ATOMS: atom_id res chain seq x y z
N MET A 1 -2.59 -7.23 15.73
CA MET A 1 -1.78 -6.22 15.03
C MET A 1 -1.24 -6.85 13.75
N VAL A 2 -1.78 -6.46 12.60
CA VAL A 2 -1.34 -6.96 11.28
C VAL A 2 -1.06 -5.75 10.41
N ILE A 3 0.21 -5.56 10.02
CA ILE A 3 0.58 -4.53 9.05
C ILE A 3 0.19 -5.01 7.66
N LYS A 4 -0.67 -4.27 6.97
CA LYS A 4 -1.05 -4.51 5.58
C LYS A 4 -0.35 -3.46 4.71
N VAL A 5 0.41 -3.92 3.73
CA VAL A 5 1.08 -3.06 2.76
C VAL A 5 0.44 -3.30 1.41
N PHE A 6 -0.35 -2.33 0.95
CA PHE A 6 -0.94 -2.37 -0.38
C PHE A 6 0.10 -1.99 -1.41
N VAL A 7 0.35 -2.89 -2.36
CA VAL A 7 1.37 -2.74 -3.40
C VAL A 7 0.74 -3.00 -4.77
N ALA A 8 1.29 -2.44 -5.83
CA ALA A 8 0.99 -2.87 -7.20
C ALA A 8 2.18 -3.68 -7.74
N THR A 9 2.02 -4.99 -7.85
CA THR A 9 3.07 -5.90 -8.36
C THR A 9 3.44 -5.59 -9.82
N SER A 10 2.45 -5.21 -10.64
CA SER A 10 2.64 -4.81 -12.05
C SER A 10 2.51 -3.30 -12.28
N SER A 11 3.09 -2.48 -11.39
CA SER A 11 3.14 -1.02 -11.61
C SER A 11 3.93 -0.66 -12.89
N GLY A 12 3.46 0.33 -13.66
CA GLY A 12 4.20 0.90 -14.79
C GLY A 12 5.25 1.95 -14.37
N SER A 13 5.21 2.44 -13.12
CA SER A 13 6.07 3.52 -12.64
C SER A 13 7.25 2.97 -11.82
N THR A 14 8.47 3.24 -12.28
CA THR A 14 9.70 2.89 -11.55
C THR A 14 9.77 3.55 -10.18
N ALA A 15 9.29 4.79 -10.05
CA ALA A 15 9.27 5.50 -8.77
C ALA A 15 8.35 4.80 -7.74
N ILE A 16 7.19 4.32 -8.18
CA ILE A 16 6.27 3.55 -7.34
C ILE A 16 6.90 2.22 -6.93
N LYS A 17 7.49 1.48 -7.88
CA LYS A 17 8.17 0.20 -7.59
C LYS A 17 9.26 0.36 -6.52
N LYS A 18 10.11 1.38 -6.66
CA LYS A 18 11.18 1.67 -5.68
C LYS A 18 10.61 1.95 -4.29
N LYS A 19 9.60 2.83 -4.19
CA LYS A 19 8.95 3.13 -2.90
C LYS A 19 8.33 1.88 -2.24
N GLN A 20 7.66 1.04 -3.03
CA GLN A 20 7.11 -0.23 -2.52
C GLN A 20 8.22 -1.15 -2.00
N GLN A 21 9.31 -1.30 -2.74
CA GLN A 21 10.46 -2.11 -2.35
C GLN A 21 11.15 -1.57 -1.09
N GLU A 22 11.27 -0.25 -0.95
CA GLU A 22 11.82 0.40 0.25
C GLU A 22 10.97 0.08 1.48
N VAL A 23 9.63 0.18 1.38
CA VAL A 23 8.72 -0.15 2.49
C VAL A 23 8.78 -1.63 2.84
N VAL A 24 8.64 -2.52 1.85
CA VAL A 24 8.67 -3.98 2.04
C VAL A 24 10.01 -4.42 2.61
N GLY A 25 11.11 -3.99 1.99
CA GLY A 25 12.46 -4.34 2.44
C GLY A 25 12.79 -3.80 3.83
N PHE A 26 12.28 -2.62 4.19
CA PHE A 26 12.42 -2.10 5.55
C PHE A 26 11.72 -3.00 6.58
N LEU A 27 10.48 -3.41 6.31
CA LEU A 27 9.72 -4.28 7.22
C LEU A 27 10.40 -5.65 7.37
N GLU A 28 10.85 -6.25 6.25
CA GLU A 28 11.58 -7.52 6.24
C GLU A 28 12.90 -7.41 7.02
N ALA A 29 13.71 -6.38 6.76
CA ALA A 29 14.99 -6.17 7.43
C ALA A 29 14.85 -6.01 8.95
N ASN A 30 13.73 -5.42 9.40
CA ASN A 30 13.42 -5.25 10.82
C ASN A 30 12.62 -6.42 11.42
N LYS A 31 12.36 -7.48 10.65
CA LYS A 31 11.56 -8.65 11.09
C LYS A 31 10.17 -8.25 11.62
N ILE A 32 9.56 -7.26 11.00
CA ILE A 32 8.19 -6.84 11.30
C ILE A 32 7.27 -7.71 10.45
N ASP A 33 6.31 -8.40 11.05
CA ASP A 33 5.33 -9.20 10.31
C ASP A 33 4.34 -8.31 9.57
N PHE A 34 4.15 -8.58 8.28
CA PHE A 34 3.22 -7.85 7.42
C PHE A 34 2.64 -8.74 6.32
N GLN A 35 1.55 -8.26 5.72
CA GLN A 35 0.92 -8.86 4.55
C GLN A 35 1.03 -7.91 3.36
N GLN A 36 1.51 -8.41 2.24
CA GLN A 36 1.46 -7.68 0.97
C GLN A 36 0.09 -7.90 0.33
N MET A 37 -0.64 -6.81 0.14
CA MET A 37 -1.96 -6.82 -0.48
C MET A 37 -1.79 -6.28 -1.90
N ASP A 38 -1.68 -7.18 -2.89
CA ASP A 38 -1.53 -6.74 -4.28
C ASP A 38 -2.82 -6.10 -4.79
N ILE A 39 -2.74 -4.90 -5.36
CA ILE A 39 -3.87 -4.19 -5.97
C ILE A 39 -3.88 -4.32 -7.50
N ALA A 40 -2.82 -4.88 -8.08
CA ALA A 40 -2.71 -5.01 -9.52
C ALA A 40 -3.40 -6.28 -10.02
N GLY A 41 -3.25 -7.40 -9.31
CA GLY A 41 -3.92 -8.67 -9.60
C GLY A 41 -5.22 -8.92 -8.83
N ASP A 42 -5.52 -8.15 -7.78
CA ASP A 42 -6.69 -8.35 -6.91
C ASP A 42 -7.52 -7.05 -6.81
N GLU A 43 -8.76 -7.13 -7.29
CA GLU A 43 -9.67 -5.99 -7.36
C GLU A 43 -10.25 -5.60 -6.00
N ASP A 44 -10.42 -6.57 -5.09
CA ASP A 44 -10.96 -6.32 -3.76
C ASP A 44 -9.95 -5.53 -2.93
N ASN A 45 -8.67 -5.91 -3.00
CA ASN A 45 -7.59 -5.13 -2.39
C ASN A 45 -7.53 -3.71 -2.95
N ARG A 46 -7.66 -3.58 -4.28
CA ARG A 46 -7.63 -2.28 -4.96
C ARG A 46 -8.78 -1.38 -4.51
N LYS A 47 -10.00 -1.93 -4.43
CA LYS A 47 -11.19 -1.21 -3.99
C LYS A 47 -11.06 -0.81 -2.52
N TRP A 48 -10.71 -1.77 -1.67
CA TRP A 48 -10.56 -1.56 -0.23
C TRP A 48 -9.54 -0.46 0.06
N MET A 49 -8.35 -0.50 -0.57
CA MET A 49 -7.33 0.54 -0.39
C MET A 49 -7.88 1.93 -0.72
N ARG A 50 -8.55 2.10 -1.87
CA ARG A 50 -9.05 3.41 -2.32
C ARG A 50 -10.18 3.96 -1.46
N GLU A 51 -11.01 3.09 -0.90
CA GLU A 51 -12.12 3.45 -0.01
C GLU A 51 -11.60 3.84 1.38
N ASN A 52 -10.61 3.11 1.90
CA ASN A 52 -10.13 3.26 3.28
C ASN A 52 -8.99 4.27 3.47
N VAL A 53 -8.35 4.76 2.39
CA VAL A 53 -7.47 5.94 2.51
C VAL A 53 -8.32 7.16 2.93
N PRO A 54 -7.99 7.86 4.03
CA PRO A 54 -8.75 9.01 4.50
C PRO A 54 -8.79 10.14 3.46
N GLY A 55 -9.92 10.84 3.35
CA GLY A 55 -10.13 11.90 2.35
C GLY A 55 -9.05 12.98 2.34
N GLU A 56 -8.59 13.42 3.52
CA GLU A 56 -7.50 14.39 3.70
C GLU A 56 -6.12 13.89 3.22
N LYS A 57 -5.98 12.57 3.04
CA LYS A 57 -4.76 11.91 2.54
C LYS A 57 -4.88 11.49 1.08
N LYS A 58 -6.08 11.58 0.48
CA LYS A 58 -6.25 11.36 -0.95
C LYS A 58 -5.60 12.50 -1.74
N PRO A 59 -5.02 12.22 -2.92
CA PRO A 59 -4.49 13.28 -3.78
C PRO A 59 -5.64 14.21 -4.22
N GLN A 60 -5.35 15.51 -4.38
CA GLN A 60 -6.33 16.49 -4.86
C GLN A 60 -6.91 16.11 -6.23
N ASN A 61 -6.08 15.52 -7.09
CA ASN A 61 -6.46 14.99 -8.38
C ASN A 61 -6.03 13.52 -8.48
N GLY A 62 -6.98 12.63 -8.80
CA GLY A 62 -6.70 11.22 -9.05
C GLY A 62 -7.02 10.28 -7.88
N ILE A 63 -6.32 9.15 -7.83
CA ILE A 63 -6.54 8.07 -6.86
C ILE A 63 -5.30 7.89 -5.97
N PRO A 64 -5.46 7.42 -4.73
CA PRO A 64 -4.33 6.98 -3.92
C PRO A 64 -3.49 5.93 -4.67
N LEU A 65 -2.17 6.11 -4.65
CA LEU A 65 -1.20 5.24 -5.33
C LEU A 65 -0.41 4.44 -4.29
N PRO A 66 -0.03 3.19 -4.57
CA PRO A 66 0.79 2.40 -3.67
C PRO A 66 2.24 2.94 -3.56
N PRO A 67 2.98 2.59 -2.49
CA PRO A 67 2.52 1.78 -1.35
C PRO A 67 1.51 2.53 -0.46
N GLN A 68 0.58 1.82 0.15
CA GLN A 68 -0.30 2.34 1.21
C GLN A 68 -0.29 1.37 2.39
N ILE A 69 -0.02 1.88 3.58
CA ILE A 69 0.22 1.10 4.79
C ILE A 69 -0.97 1.26 5.74
N PHE A 70 -1.47 0.14 6.21
CA PHE A 70 -2.50 0.08 7.25
C PHE A 70 -2.02 -0.83 8.37
N ASN A 71 -2.39 -0.49 9.60
CA ASN A 71 -2.34 -1.41 10.71
C ASN A 71 -3.78 -1.85 11.00
N GLU A 72 -4.11 -3.06 10.58
CA GLU A 72 -5.49 -3.59 10.54
C GLU A 72 -6.39 -2.74 9.63
N GLU A 73 -7.18 -1.83 10.21
CA GLU A 73 -8.04 -0.87 9.49
C GLU A 73 -7.54 0.58 9.64
N ARG A 74 -6.58 0.82 10.53
CA ARG A 74 -6.03 2.15 10.78
C ARG A 74 -5.04 2.53 9.68
N TYR A 75 -5.32 3.63 9.00
CA TYR A 75 -4.40 4.20 8.02
C TYR A 75 -3.10 4.71 8.68
N CYS A 76 -1.96 4.30 8.15
CA CYS A 76 -0.62 4.69 8.62
C CYS A 76 0.08 5.67 7.67
N GLY A 77 -0.16 5.57 6.36
CA GLY A 77 0.44 6.44 5.34
C GLY A 77 0.65 5.76 4.00
#